data_AF-A0A1C0UVS3-F1
#
_entry.id   AF-A0A1C0UVS3-F1
#
_cell.length_a   1.000
_cell.length_b   1.000
_cell.length_c   1.000
_cell.angle_alpha   90.00
_cell.angle_beta   90.00
_cell.angle_gamma   90.00
#
_symmetry.space_group_name_H-M   'P 1'
#
loop_
_entity.id
_entity.type
_entity.pdbx_description
1 polymer ?
#
loop_
_entity_poly.entity_id
_entity_poly.type
_entity_poly.pdbx_seq_one_letter_code
_entity_poly.pdbx_strand_id
1 'polypeptide(L)'
;MTENKETGNFWTTVPGILTAIAGLVTAVAGLFASYNTILETTNKNPSPTPSITSGAAIATGGGVNSQQSGTLNISAKNKEGIKFTNPTGKVVEIYFRPNGESLWSVGSDWGSVSSRGYETQQYQYQNRLRCPKHNIGALVVEHNGQCESVGSGITLKLLANDEISFFINELPDYYEDNQGFVPVTWNIE
;
A
#
# COMPACT_ATOMS: atom_id res chain seq x y z
N MET A 1 -13.05 43.28 -40.41
CA MET A 1 -11.68 43.82 -40.24
C MET A 1 -11.70 44.58 -38.92
N THR A 2 -11.03 44.21 -37.82
CA THR A 2 -10.01 43.20 -37.50
C THR A 2 -9.99 43.07 -35.97
N GLU A 3 -9.60 41.90 -35.43
CA GLU A 3 -9.38 41.62 -34.00
C GLU A 3 -8.33 42.52 -33.33
N ASN A 4 -8.37 42.62 -32.00
CA ASN A 4 -7.22 42.22 -31.15
C ASN A 4 -7.54 42.08 -29.66
N LYS A 5 -6.78 41.17 -29.04
CA LYS A 5 -6.93 40.46 -27.75
C LYS A 5 -6.25 41.15 -26.55
N GLU A 6 -6.74 40.73 -25.37
CA GLU A 6 -6.09 40.44 -24.07
C GLU A 6 -5.10 41.40 -23.39
N THR A 7 -5.31 41.56 -22.06
CA THR A 7 -4.36 41.41 -20.92
C THR A 7 -5.01 42.13 -19.70
N GLY A 8 -5.03 41.66 -18.46
CA GLY A 8 -4.19 40.72 -17.72
C GLY A 8 -3.86 41.35 -16.36
N ASN A 9 -4.83 41.44 -15.45
CA ASN A 9 -4.62 42.00 -14.09
C ASN A 9 -4.39 40.87 -13.08
N PHE A 10 -3.13 40.43 -12.96
CA PHE A 10 -2.73 39.36 -12.03
C PHE A 10 -1.47 39.73 -11.23
N TRP A 11 -1.33 41.00 -10.81
CA TRP A 11 -0.24 41.37 -9.90
C TRP A 11 -0.74 42.39 -8.88
N THR A 12 -1.34 41.90 -7.81
CA THR A 12 -1.32 42.60 -6.51
C THR A 12 -0.51 41.78 -5.53
N THR A 13 0.73 42.23 -5.42
CA THR A 13 1.80 41.87 -4.50
C THR A 13 1.32 41.81 -3.05
N VAL A 14 1.54 40.67 -2.38
CA VAL A 14 1.64 40.61 -0.91
C VAL A 14 3.11 40.35 -0.57
N PRO A 15 3.77 41.22 0.20
CA PRO A 15 5.17 41.04 0.59
C PRO A 15 5.28 40.25 1.90
N GLY A 16 6.17 39.26 1.93
CA GLY A 16 6.77 38.77 3.17
C GLY A 16 6.28 37.41 3.66
N ILE A 17 7.02 36.37 3.31
CA ILE A 17 7.83 35.50 4.21
C ILE A 17 8.15 34.23 3.39
N LEU A 18 9.23 34.30 2.61
CA LEU A 18 9.95 33.12 2.16
C LEU A 18 10.86 32.69 3.30
N THR A 19 10.36 31.85 4.19
CA THR A 19 11.23 31.07 5.07
C THR A 19 11.44 29.70 4.43
N ALA A 20 12.68 29.49 4.01
CA ALA A 20 13.21 28.27 3.46
C ALA A 20 12.92 27.06 4.36
N ILE A 21 12.43 25.98 3.78
CA ILE A 21 12.76 24.63 4.23
C ILE A 21 13.35 23.90 3.02
N ALA A 22 14.63 24.19 2.78
CA ALA A 22 15.52 23.26 2.14
C ALA A 22 15.92 22.24 3.22
N GLY A 23 15.61 20.97 3.02
CA GLY A 23 16.16 19.89 3.85
C GLY A 23 15.21 18.71 4.06
N LEU A 24 15.47 17.66 3.28
CA LEU A 24 15.42 16.22 3.63
C LEU A 24 14.68 15.38 2.57
N VAL A 25 15.37 15.10 1.46
CA VAL A 25 15.20 13.83 0.74
C VAL A 25 16.38 12.96 1.15
N THR A 26 16.20 12.16 2.19
CA THR A 26 17.17 11.11 2.56
C THR A 26 16.43 9.85 2.99
N ALA A 27 16.65 8.79 2.21
CA ALA A 27 16.52 7.36 2.51
C ALA A 27 15.12 6.74 2.63
N VAL A 28 14.61 6.18 1.52
CA VAL A 28 14.21 4.76 1.46
C VAL A 28 14.62 4.18 0.09
N ALA A 29 15.92 4.05 -0.13
CA ALA A 29 16.51 3.25 -1.23
C ALA A 29 17.25 2.03 -0.66
N GLY A 30 16.66 1.39 0.35
CA GLY A 30 17.30 0.32 1.10
C GLY A 30 16.29 -0.71 1.62
N LEU A 31 15.63 -1.43 0.73
CA LEU A 31 15.02 -2.73 1.06
C LEU A 31 14.83 -3.64 -0.16
N PHE A 32 15.80 -3.69 -1.08
CA PHE A 32 15.84 -4.71 -2.14
C PHE A 32 17.26 -5.20 -2.40
N ALA A 33 17.92 -5.75 -1.37
CA ALA A 33 19.20 -6.44 -1.53
C ALA A 33 19.40 -7.51 -0.45
N SER A 34 18.55 -8.54 -0.41
CA SER A 34 18.87 -9.76 0.35
C SER A 34 18.09 -10.99 -0.12
N TYR A 35 18.05 -11.25 -1.43
CA TYR A 35 17.37 -12.45 -1.94
C TYR A 35 18.07 -13.18 -3.09
N ASN A 36 19.38 -13.03 -3.30
CA ASN A 36 20.11 -13.89 -4.26
C ASN A 36 21.64 -13.96 -4.08
N THR A 37 22.15 -14.07 -2.85
CA THR A 37 23.59 -14.40 -2.65
C THR A 37 23.81 -15.30 -1.44
N ILE A 38 23.04 -16.39 -1.37
CA ILE A 38 23.37 -17.60 -0.58
C ILE A 38 23.45 -18.77 -1.57
N LEU A 39 24.34 -18.68 -2.56
CA LEU A 39 24.56 -19.81 -3.47
C LEU A 39 26.01 -20.10 -3.85
N GLU A 40 26.99 -19.32 -3.39
CA GLU A 40 28.39 -19.68 -3.63
C GLU A 40 29.26 -19.42 -2.41
N THR A 41 30.14 -20.39 -2.13
CA THR A 41 31.05 -20.57 -0.98
C THR A 41 30.37 -21.12 0.28
N THR A 42 30.37 -22.43 0.53
CA THR A 42 31.60 -23.15 0.92
C THR A 42 31.45 -24.66 0.75
N ASN A 43 32.24 -25.22 -0.17
CA ASN A 43 32.67 -26.62 -0.12
C ASN A 43 33.79 -26.72 0.92
N LYS A 44 33.53 -27.28 2.11
CA LYS A 44 34.51 -28.01 2.94
C LYS A 44 33.81 -28.67 4.13
N ASN A 45 33.66 -29.99 4.05
CA ASN A 45 33.49 -30.87 5.20
C ASN A 45 34.90 -31.16 5.77
N PRO A 46 35.08 -31.27 7.10
CA PRO A 46 34.90 -32.59 7.71
C PRO A 46 34.19 -32.58 9.08
N SER A 47 33.51 -33.69 9.35
CA SER A 47 32.89 -34.08 10.63
C SER A 47 33.91 -34.23 11.77
N PRO A 48 33.50 -34.05 13.05
CA PRO A 48 33.42 -35.22 13.94
C PRO A 48 32.23 -35.26 14.94
N THR A 49 31.70 -36.47 15.12
CA THR A 49 31.28 -37.19 16.36
C THR A 49 30.32 -36.55 17.41
N PRO A 50 29.30 -37.28 17.91
CA PRO A 50 28.24 -36.75 18.77
C PRO A 50 28.64 -36.63 20.25
N SER A 51 28.01 -35.71 20.97
CA SER A 51 28.00 -35.70 22.44
C SER A 51 26.64 -35.21 22.96
N ILE A 52 26.02 -36.08 23.75
CA ILE A 52 24.75 -35.87 24.45
C ILE A 52 25.08 -35.09 25.73
N THR A 53 24.45 -33.95 25.97
CA THR A 53 24.21 -33.46 27.34
C THR A 53 22.93 -32.63 27.37
N SER A 54 22.04 -33.09 28.24
CA SER A 54 20.77 -32.54 28.69
C SER A 54 20.87 -31.08 29.12
N GLY A 55 19.92 -30.27 28.67
CA GLY A 55 19.70 -28.92 29.16
C GLY A 55 18.32 -28.46 28.75
N ALA A 56 17.31 -28.86 29.53
CA ALA A 56 15.97 -28.29 29.41
C ALA A 56 16.05 -26.79 29.70
N ALA A 57 15.86 -25.97 28.66
CA ALA A 57 15.47 -24.58 28.81
C ALA A 57 14.11 -24.43 28.14
N ILE A 58 13.06 -24.62 28.94
CA ILE A 58 11.73 -24.12 28.63
C ILE A 58 11.84 -22.59 28.70
N ALA A 59 12.06 -21.96 27.56
CA ALA A 59 11.82 -20.53 27.39
C ALA A 59 10.37 -20.34 26.92
N THR A 60 9.42 -20.56 27.83
CA THR A 60 8.09 -19.98 27.73
C THR A 60 8.24 -18.47 27.88
N GLY A 61 8.15 -17.77 26.75
CA GLY A 61 8.26 -16.32 26.69
C GLY A 61 8.42 -15.85 25.27
N GLY A 62 7.56 -16.33 24.37
CA GLY A 62 7.40 -15.73 23.05
C GLY A 62 6.86 -14.32 23.23
N GLY A 63 7.77 -13.37 23.43
CA GLY A 63 7.48 -11.94 23.30
C GLY A 63 7.04 -11.72 21.87
N VAL A 64 5.73 -11.73 21.64
CA VAL A 64 5.16 -11.28 20.38
C VAL A 64 5.56 -9.81 20.30
N ASN A 65 6.57 -9.50 19.50
CA ASN A 65 6.80 -8.14 19.02
C ASN A 65 5.52 -7.76 18.27
N SER A 66 4.55 -7.16 18.96
CA SER A 66 3.33 -6.69 18.35
C SER A 66 3.70 -5.46 17.54
N GLN A 67 3.97 -5.65 16.25
CA GLN A 67 4.18 -4.55 15.34
C GLN A 67 2.96 -3.62 15.42
N GLN A 68 3.17 -2.38 15.86
CA GLN A 68 2.09 -1.41 16.07
C GLN A 68 1.82 -0.54 14.84
N SER A 69 2.73 -0.54 13.87
CA SER A 69 2.58 0.22 12.63
C SER A 69 3.38 -0.38 11.49
N GLY A 70 3.04 -0.03 10.25
CA GLY A 70 3.79 -0.48 9.08
C GLY A 70 3.36 0.21 7.79
N THR A 71 3.86 -0.31 6.67
CA THR A 71 3.49 0.14 5.32
C THR A 71 3.29 -1.07 4.41
N LEU A 72 2.21 -1.07 3.65
CA LEU A 72 1.90 -2.03 2.59
C LEU A 72 2.06 -1.32 1.25
N ASN A 73 2.68 -1.96 0.26
CA ASN A 73 2.73 -1.43 -1.11
C ASN A 73 1.76 -2.23 -1.99
N ILE A 74 0.64 -1.61 -2.34
CA ILE A 74 -0.42 -2.23 -3.14
C ILE A 74 -0.14 -1.96 -4.61
N SER A 75 0.42 -2.95 -5.33
CA SER A 75 0.64 -2.84 -6.77
C SER A 75 -0.69 -2.79 -7.51
N ALA A 76 -0.84 -1.83 -8.44
CA ALA A 76 -2.05 -1.73 -9.26
C ALA A 76 -2.23 -2.92 -10.20
N LYS A 77 -1.15 -3.66 -10.50
CA LYS A 77 -1.18 -4.90 -11.30
C LYS A 77 -1.56 -6.15 -10.52
N ASN A 78 -1.57 -6.09 -9.19
CA ASN A 78 -1.82 -7.28 -8.38
C ASN A 78 -3.33 -7.54 -8.27
N LYS A 79 -3.84 -8.41 -9.14
CA LYS A 79 -5.23 -8.86 -9.15
C LYS A 79 -5.69 -9.43 -7.81
N GLU A 80 -4.85 -10.22 -7.14
CA GLU A 80 -5.20 -10.88 -5.88
C GLU A 80 -5.21 -9.92 -4.69
N GLY A 81 -4.45 -8.82 -4.80
CA GLY A 81 -4.24 -7.86 -3.74
C GLY A 81 -3.16 -8.27 -2.75
N ILE A 82 -2.98 -7.46 -1.72
CA ILE A 82 -2.06 -7.72 -0.61
C ILE A 82 -2.88 -8.07 0.63
N LYS A 83 -2.57 -9.22 1.20
CA LYS A 83 -3.17 -9.68 2.45
C LYS A 83 -2.53 -8.98 3.64
N PHE A 84 -3.37 -8.63 4.61
CA PHE A 84 -2.96 -8.13 5.92
C PHE A 84 -3.63 -8.99 6.99
N THR A 85 -2.83 -9.56 7.88
CA THR A 85 -3.32 -10.28 9.04
C THR A 85 -3.12 -9.41 10.27
N ASN A 86 -4.12 -9.32 11.15
CA ASN A 86 -3.98 -8.65 12.44
C ASN A 86 -2.72 -9.19 13.16
N PRO A 87 -1.69 -8.34 13.38
CA PRO A 87 -0.41 -8.78 13.94
C PRO A 87 -0.52 -9.06 15.45
N THR A 88 -1.69 -8.87 16.04
CA THR A 88 -1.95 -9.07 17.45
C THR A 88 -2.82 -10.30 17.68
N GLY A 89 -2.58 -10.99 18.80
CA GLY A 89 -3.45 -12.08 19.26
C GLY A 89 -4.74 -11.60 19.95
N LYS A 90 -5.18 -10.37 19.69
CA LYS A 90 -6.36 -9.76 20.33
C LYS A 90 -7.17 -8.92 19.33
N VAL A 91 -8.36 -8.50 19.74
CA VAL A 91 -9.16 -7.54 18.97
C VAL A 91 -8.52 -6.16 19.02
N VAL A 92 -8.36 -5.50 17.86
CA VAL A 92 -7.79 -4.16 17.74
C VAL A 92 -8.52 -3.33 16.70
N GLU A 93 -8.42 -2.01 16.81
CA GLU A 93 -8.77 -1.07 15.76
C GLU A 93 -7.49 -0.65 15.05
N ILE A 94 -7.49 -0.71 13.71
CA ILE A 94 -6.32 -0.39 12.90
C ILE A 94 -6.75 0.65 11.87
N TYR A 95 -6.07 1.80 11.89
CA TYR A 95 -6.23 2.83 10.89
C TYR A 95 -5.29 2.57 9.72
N PHE A 96 -5.83 2.55 8.51
CA PHE A 96 -5.10 2.43 7.25
C PHE A 96 -5.21 3.73 6.47
N ARG A 97 -4.07 4.28 6.06
CA ARG A 97 -3.98 5.55 5.34
C ARG A 97 -3.18 5.39 4.05
N PRO A 98 -3.78 5.63 2.88
CA PRO A 98 -3.05 5.75 1.63
C PRO A 98 -2.13 6.97 1.66
N ASN A 99 -0.90 6.81 1.19
CA ASN A 99 0.09 7.86 1.11
C ASN A 99 0.34 8.23 -0.35
N GLY A 100 0.42 9.53 -0.60
CA GLY A 100 0.59 10.07 -1.95
C GLY A 100 -0.72 10.12 -2.72
N GLU A 101 -0.80 11.07 -3.64
CA GLU A 101 -1.87 11.19 -4.61
C GLU A 101 -1.32 10.80 -5.99
N SER A 102 -2.14 10.18 -6.84
CA SER A 102 -1.85 9.98 -8.26
C SER A 102 -0.66 9.06 -8.58
N LEU A 103 -0.45 8.00 -7.79
CA LEU A 103 0.66 7.06 -7.97
C LEU A 103 0.34 5.82 -8.83
N TRP A 104 -0.89 5.71 -9.36
CA TRP A 104 -1.30 4.57 -10.18
C TRP A 104 -2.39 4.91 -11.20
N SER A 105 -2.54 4.06 -12.20
CA SER A 105 -3.60 4.10 -13.21
C SER A 105 -4.12 2.69 -13.51
N VAL A 106 -5.35 2.61 -14.03
CA VAL A 106 -5.98 1.34 -14.47
C VAL A 106 -5.93 1.14 -15.98
N GLY A 107 -4.74 1.30 -16.53
CA GLY A 107 -4.46 1.20 -17.95
C GLY A 107 -3.43 2.23 -18.40
N SER A 108 -2.80 1.98 -19.54
CA SER A 108 -1.73 2.85 -20.05
C SER A 108 -2.21 4.20 -20.51
N ASP A 109 -3.44 4.26 -21.02
CA ASP A 109 -4.00 5.46 -21.65
C ASP A 109 -4.86 6.27 -20.67
N TRP A 110 -4.97 5.78 -19.43
CA TRP A 110 -5.75 6.41 -18.38
C TRP A 110 -4.82 7.26 -17.50
N GLY A 111 -5.26 8.46 -17.14
CA GLY A 111 -4.52 9.32 -16.21
C GLY A 111 -4.44 8.69 -14.81
N SER A 112 -3.46 9.11 -14.01
CA SER A 112 -3.34 8.65 -12.63
C SER A 112 -4.55 9.02 -11.76
N VAL A 113 -4.82 8.22 -10.72
CA VAL A 113 -5.93 8.44 -9.78
C VAL A 113 -5.50 8.53 -8.32
N SER A 114 -6.38 9.09 -7.50
CA SER A 114 -6.30 9.03 -6.04
C SER A 114 -6.87 7.69 -5.52
N SER A 115 -6.78 7.48 -4.21
CA SER A 115 -7.35 6.31 -3.52
C SER A 115 -8.86 6.17 -3.66
N ARG A 116 -9.56 7.22 -4.11
CA ARG A 116 -10.98 7.21 -4.45
C ARG A 116 -11.29 6.70 -5.85
N GLY A 117 -10.27 6.46 -6.68
CA GLY A 117 -10.43 6.04 -8.08
C GLY A 117 -10.91 7.15 -9.00
N TYR A 118 -11.41 6.78 -10.18
CA TYR A 118 -12.00 7.71 -11.13
C TYR A 118 -13.40 8.10 -10.65
N GLU A 119 -13.59 9.35 -10.24
CA GLU A 119 -14.89 9.86 -9.75
C GLU A 119 -15.93 10.07 -10.86
N THR A 120 -15.51 10.05 -12.13
CA THR A 120 -16.43 10.05 -13.27
C THR A 120 -17.09 8.69 -13.42
N GLN A 121 -18.42 8.66 -13.44
CA GLN A 121 -19.18 7.41 -13.53
C GLN A 121 -18.91 6.68 -14.84
N GLN A 122 -18.18 5.57 -14.73
CA GLN A 122 -17.95 4.63 -15.83
C GLN A 122 -19.03 3.52 -15.81
N TYR A 123 -20.29 3.92 -15.98
CA TYR A 123 -21.47 3.04 -15.80
C TYR A 123 -21.39 1.71 -16.56
N GLN A 124 -20.75 1.71 -17.73
CA GLN A 124 -20.57 0.52 -18.58
C GLN A 124 -19.71 -0.59 -17.94
N TYR A 125 -18.85 -0.24 -16.96
CA TYR A 125 -17.96 -1.20 -16.29
C TYR A 125 -18.43 -1.55 -14.87
N GLN A 126 -19.28 -0.73 -14.27
CA GLN A 126 -19.58 -0.77 -12.84
C GLN A 126 -19.99 -2.15 -12.33
N ASN A 127 -20.90 -2.85 -13.00
CA ASN A 127 -21.38 -4.18 -12.59
C ASN A 127 -20.38 -5.33 -12.84
N ARG A 128 -19.26 -5.06 -13.52
CA ARG A 128 -18.24 -6.04 -13.89
C ARG A 128 -16.94 -5.87 -13.09
N LEU A 129 -16.81 -4.79 -12.31
CA LEU A 129 -15.67 -4.58 -11.43
C LEU A 129 -15.63 -5.66 -10.34
N ARG A 130 -14.43 -5.93 -9.81
CA ARG A 130 -14.27 -6.82 -8.65
C ARG A 130 -15.17 -6.39 -7.48
N CYS A 131 -15.31 -5.09 -7.25
CA CYS A 131 -16.25 -4.51 -6.29
C CYS A 131 -17.23 -3.54 -6.97
N PRO A 132 -18.41 -4.03 -7.41
CA PRO A 132 -19.34 -3.29 -8.26
C PRO A 132 -19.96 -2.01 -7.72
N LYS A 133 -19.80 -1.68 -6.44
CA LYS A 133 -20.34 -0.45 -5.83
C LYS A 133 -19.28 0.62 -5.58
N HIS A 134 -18.06 0.38 -6.05
CA HIS A 134 -16.91 1.24 -5.84
C HIS A 134 -16.35 1.70 -7.17
N ASN A 135 -15.71 2.87 -7.20
CA ASN A 135 -15.14 3.41 -8.42
C ASN A 135 -14.06 2.47 -8.97
N ILE A 136 -13.94 2.45 -10.30
CA ILE A 136 -12.78 1.87 -10.97
C ILE A 136 -11.51 2.62 -10.54
N GLY A 137 -10.40 1.89 -10.37
CA GLY A 137 -9.13 2.42 -9.86
C GLY A 137 -9.12 2.80 -8.38
N ALA A 138 -10.22 2.65 -7.63
CA ALA A 138 -10.24 2.93 -6.20
C ALA A 138 -9.41 1.90 -5.44
N LEU A 139 -8.73 2.34 -4.37
CA LEU A 139 -8.19 1.43 -3.38
C LEU A 139 -9.35 0.89 -2.53
N VAL A 140 -9.47 -0.43 -2.50
CA VAL A 140 -10.52 -1.15 -1.80
C VAL A 140 -9.91 -2.14 -0.83
N VAL A 141 -10.57 -2.31 0.31
CA VAL A 141 -10.33 -3.40 1.24
C VAL A 141 -11.48 -4.39 1.17
N GLU A 142 -11.16 -5.67 1.14
CA GLU A 142 -12.10 -6.78 1.26
C GLU A 142 -11.93 -7.48 2.60
N HIS A 143 -13.03 -7.60 3.33
CA HIS A 143 -13.11 -8.30 4.61
C HIS A 143 -14.36 -9.18 4.61
N ASN A 144 -14.19 -10.49 4.79
CA ASN A 144 -15.29 -11.47 4.75
C ASN A 144 -16.19 -11.36 3.50
N GLY A 145 -15.57 -11.10 2.33
CA GLY A 145 -16.27 -10.93 1.05
C GLY A 145 -17.06 -9.63 0.91
N GLN A 146 -16.94 -8.69 1.85
CA GLN A 146 -17.48 -7.34 1.72
C GLN A 146 -16.37 -6.38 1.30
N CYS A 147 -16.66 -5.55 0.29
CA CYS A 147 -15.76 -4.51 -0.19
C CYS A 147 -16.06 -3.17 0.47
N GLU A 148 -15.04 -2.43 0.85
CA GLU A 148 -15.14 -1.05 1.32
C GLU A 148 -14.06 -0.17 0.66
N SER A 149 -14.44 1.05 0.25
CA SER A 149 -13.46 2.01 -0.28
C SER A 149 -12.62 2.57 0.85
N VAL A 150 -11.30 2.53 0.70
CA VAL A 150 -10.38 3.11 1.69
C VAL A 150 -10.44 4.63 1.68
N GLY A 151 -10.64 5.26 0.51
CA GLY A 151 -10.71 6.72 0.41
C GLY A 151 -9.45 7.39 0.98
N SER A 152 -9.59 8.44 1.79
CA SER A 152 -8.44 9.10 2.44
C SER A 152 -7.87 8.31 3.62
N GLY A 153 -8.58 7.26 4.07
CA GLY A 153 -8.20 6.39 5.17
C GLY A 153 -9.43 5.69 5.76
N ILE A 154 -9.22 4.54 6.40
CA ILE A 154 -10.26 3.71 7.00
C ILE A 154 -9.77 3.10 8.31
N THR A 155 -10.62 3.09 9.33
CA THR A 155 -10.37 2.33 10.57
C THR A 155 -11.17 1.04 10.53
N LEU A 156 -10.48 -0.08 10.71
CA LEU A 156 -11.09 -1.41 10.73
C LEU A 156 -10.89 -2.06 12.10
N LYS A 157 -11.97 -2.63 12.63
CA LYS A 157 -11.92 -3.46 13.83
C LYS A 157 -11.67 -4.91 13.41
N LEU A 158 -10.51 -5.46 13.78
CA LEU A 158 -10.08 -6.81 13.42
C LEU A 158 -9.99 -7.69 14.66
N LEU A 159 -10.53 -8.91 14.58
CA LEU A 159 -10.36 -9.95 15.58
C LEU A 159 -8.94 -10.54 15.51
N ALA A 160 -8.58 -11.32 16.53
CA ALA A 160 -7.29 -12.01 16.55
C ALA A 160 -7.15 -12.92 15.32
N ASN A 161 -6.06 -12.73 14.57
CA ASN A 161 -5.75 -13.45 13.33
C ASN A 161 -6.71 -13.20 12.15
N ASP A 162 -7.60 -12.20 12.22
CA ASP A 162 -8.41 -11.81 11.05
C ASP A 162 -7.49 -11.41 9.88
N GLU A 163 -7.90 -11.79 8.68
CA GLU A 163 -7.23 -11.46 7.42
C GLU A 163 -8.15 -10.59 6.55
N ILE A 164 -7.58 -9.52 6.01
CA ILE A 164 -8.21 -8.64 5.02
C ILE A 164 -7.31 -8.55 3.78
N SER A 165 -7.88 -8.16 2.64
CA SER A 165 -7.11 -7.95 1.40
C SER A 165 -7.29 -6.54 0.86
N PHE A 166 -6.19 -5.89 0.50
CA PHE A 166 -6.18 -4.60 -0.18
C PHE A 166 -5.84 -4.75 -1.65
N PHE A 167 -6.62 -4.12 -2.54
CA PHE A 167 -6.38 -4.14 -3.99
C PHE A 167 -6.91 -2.87 -4.66
N ILE A 168 -6.46 -2.64 -5.90
CA ILE A 168 -7.06 -1.64 -6.77
C ILE A 168 -8.28 -2.26 -7.46
N ASN A 169 -9.43 -1.61 -7.36
CA ASN A 169 -10.68 -2.09 -7.93
C ASN A 169 -10.66 -1.95 -9.45
N GLU A 170 -10.69 -3.06 -10.16
CA GLU A 170 -10.65 -3.12 -11.62
C GLU A 170 -11.52 -4.28 -12.14
N LEU A 171 -11.73 -4.33 -13.45
CA LEU A 171 -12.22 -5.50 -14.14
C LEU A 171 -11.26 -6.69 -13.91
N PRO A 172 -11.74 -7.87 -13.53
CA PRO A 172 -10.89 -9.01 -13.17
C PRO A 172 -9.84 -9.43 -14.21
N ASP A 173 -10.03 -9.10 -15.47
CA ASP A 173 -9.15 -9.51 -16.58
C ASP A 173 -8.26 -8.38 -17.11
N TYR A 174 -8.26 -7.21 -16.47
CA TYR A 174 -7.61 -5.98 -16.97
C TYR A 174 -6.59 -5.40 -15.97
N TYR A 175 -5.94 -6.24 -15.17
CA TYR A 175 -4.90 -5.79 -14.24
C TYR A 175 -3.51 -5.64 -14.90
N GLU A 176 -3.28 -6.28 -16.04
CA GLU A 176 -1.94 -6.42 -16.63
C GLU A 176 -1.34 -5.10 -17.14
N ASP A 177 -2.19 -4.18 -17.59
CA ASP A 177 -1.80 -2.86 -18.12
C ASP A 177 -1.91 -1.73 -17.09
N ASN A 178 -2.33 -2.04 -15.86
CA ASN A 178 -2.31 -1.09 -14.75
C ASN A 178 -0.88 -0.65 -14.43
N GLN A 179 -0.69 0.56 -13.91
CA GLN A 179 0.64 1.08 -13.59
C GLN A 179 0.73 1.58 -12.17
N GLY A 180 1.93 1.52 -11.59
CA GLY A 180 2.21 2.11 -10.28
C GLY A 180 1.71 1.30 -9.09
N PHE A 181 1.69 1.94 -7.93
CA PHE A 181 1.35 1.31 -6.65
C PHE A 181 0.84 2.34 -5.63
N VAL A 182 0.16 1.86 -4.60
CA VAL A 182 -0.33 2.67 -3.48
C VAL A 182 0.40 2.26 -2.20
N PRO A 183 1.25 3.11 -1.62
CA PRO A 183 1.75 2.90 -0.27
C PRO A 183 0.64 3.16 0.75
N VAL A 184 0.29 2.18 1.59
CA VAL A 184 -0.71 2.30 2.66
C VAL A 184 0.01 2.15 3.99
N THR A 185 0.08 3.23 4.77
CA THR A 185 0.55 3.17 6.15
C THR A 185 -0.58 2.66 7.03
N TRP A 186 -0.22 1.94 8.08
CA TRP A 186 -1.18 1.51 9.08
C TRP A 186 -0.62 1.67 10.48
N ASN A 187 -1.52 1.89 11.43
CA ASN A 187 -1.21 1.93 12.85
C ASN A 187 -2.37 1.34 13.67
N ILE A 188 -2.03 0.62 14.72
CA ILE A 188 -2.99 0.18 15.74
C ILE A 188 -3.34 1.40 16.60
N GLU A 189 -4.63 1.64 16.81
CA GLU A 189 -5.16 2.72 17.65
C GLU A 189 -5.31 2.29 19.12
#